data_AF-A0A935V6S7-F1
#
_entry.id   AF-A0A935V6S7-F1
#
_cell.length_a   1.000
_cell.length_b   1.000
_cell.length_c   1.000
_cell.angle_alpha   90.00
_cell.angle_beta   90.00
_cell.angle_gamma   90.00
#
_symmetry.space_group_name_H-M   'P 1'
#
loop_
_entity.id
_entity.type
_entity.pdbx_description
1 polymer ?
#
loop_
_entity_poly.entity_id
_entity_poly.type
_entity_poly.pdbx_seq_one_letter_code
_entity_poly.pdbx_strand_id
1 'polypeptide(L)'
;MKGFTAALLEHGVLPAWCAAGFGHALALSVLTNVFFGPQMMAFHRWEDNLILGRRDWSGLTRAWLTLAWFWIPAHTITFSLPRDYQIGLAAVWGLVLGIILGWSGGERRR
;
A
#
# COMPACT_ATOMS: atom_id res chain seq x y z
N MET A 1 -9.65 16.24 14.09
CA MET A 1 -8.59 16.40 13.07
C MET A 1 -9.20 16.12 11.71
N LYS A 2 -9.18 17.08 10.77
CA LYS A 2 -9.57 16.81 9.38
C LYS A 2 -8.55 15.82 8.79
N GLY A 3 -9.00 14.77 8.11
CA GLY A 3 -8.10 13.83 7.44
C GLY A 3 -7.37 14.49 6.28
N PHE A 4 -6.20 13.96 5.91
CA PHE A 4 -5.35 14.51 4.84
C PHE A 4 -6.09 14.72 3.50
N THR A 5 -6.94 13.76 3.11
CA THR A 5 -7.81 13.86 1.92
C THR A 5 -8.80 15.02 1.99
N ALA A 6 -9.37 15.29 3.16
CA ALA A 6 -10.32 16.39 3.34
C ALA A 6 -9.65 17.77 3.20
N ALA A 7 -8.41 17.91 3.69
CA ALA A 7 -7.64 19.14 3.53
C ALA A 7 -7.31 19.41 2.04
N LEU A 8 -6.94 18.37 1.28
CA LEU A 8 -6.65 18.52 -0.16
C LEU A 8 -7.89 18.90 -0.99
N LEU A 9 -9.07 18.43 -0.60
CA LEU A 9 -10.34 18.86 -1.21
C LEU A 9 -10.66 20.32 -0.90
N GLU A 10 -10.47 20.75 0.34
CA GLU A 10 -10.73 22.14 0.78
C GLU A 10 -9.82 23.15 0.07
N HIS A 11 -8.57 22.77 -0.22
CA HIS A 11 -7.63 23.59 -0.99
C HIS A 11 -7.78 23.48 -2.51
N GLY A 12 -8.77 22.73 -3.01
CA GLY A 12 -9.02 22.58 -4.45
C GLY A 12 -7.97 21.75 -5.20
N VAL A 13 -7.13 20.98 -4.49
CA VAL A 13 -6.10 20.12 -5.09
C VAL A 13 -6.72 18.82 -5.60
N LEU A 14 -7.68 18.26 -4.85
CA LEU A 14 -8.44 17.10 -5.29
C LEU A 14 -9.73 17.53 -6.00
N PRO A 15 -10.10 16.84 -7.10
CA PRO A 15 -11.39 17.06 -7.74
C PRO A 15 -12.57 16.81 -6.78
N ALA A 16 -13.67 17.53 -6.98
CA ALA A 16 -14.87 17.42 -6.12
C ALA A 16 -15.46 15.99 -6.07
N TRP A 17 -15.29 15.18 -7.11
CA TRP A 17 -15.77 13.80 -7.14
C TRP A 17 -15.00 12.87 -6.16
N CYS A 18 -13.84 13.30 -5.64
CA CYS A 18 -13.11 12.61 -4.59
C CYS A 18 -13.67 12.89 -3.17
N ALA A 19 -14.72 13.69 -3.04
CA ALA A 19 -15.30 14.05 -1.75
C ALA A 19 -15.97 12.88 -1.02
N ALA A 20 -16.51 11.91 -1.76
CA ALA A 20 -17.24 10.78 -1.18
C ALA A 20 -17.15 9.51 -2.04
N GLY A 21 -17.65 8.40 -1.48
CA GLY A 21 -17.79 7.12 -2.17
C GLY A 21 -16.48 6.57 -2.72
N PHE A 22 -16.54 5.96 -3.92
CA PHE A 22 -15.39 5.32 -4.55
C PHE A 22 -14.26 6.30 -4.86
N GLY A 23 -14.58 7.54 -5.27
CA GLY A 23 -13.57 8.56 -5.55
C GLY A 23 -12.75 8.92 -4.31
N HIS A 24 -13.40 9.01 -3.16
CA HIS A 24 -12.72 9.21 -1.89
C HIS A 24 -11.81 8.02 -1.51
N ALA A 25 -12.30 6.79 -1.68
CA ALA A 25 -11.53 5.58 -1.39
C ALA A 25 -10.29 5.46 -2.28
N LEU A 26 -10.43 5.76 -3.58
CA LEU A 26 -9.32 5.78 -4.53
C LEU A 26 -8.31 6.87 -4.19
N ALA A 27 -8.76 8.09 -3.88
CA ALA A 27 -7.87 9.18 -3.48
C ALA A 27 -7.10 8.83 -2.21
N LEU A 28 -7.78 8.30 -1.19
CA LEU A 28 -7.13 7.85 0.04
C LEU A 28 -6.14 6.73 -0.21
N SER A 29 -6.47 5.78 -1.10
CA SER A 29 -5.57 4.70 -1.50
C SER A 29 -4.31 5.22 -2.18
N VAL A 30 -4.46 6.06 -3.20
CA VAL A 30 -3.33 6.63 -3.93
C VAL A 30 -2.44 7.43 -2.99
N LEU A 31 -3.01 8.30 -2.15
CA LEU A 31 -2.23 9.12 -1.22
C LEU A 31 -1.52 8.25 -0.18
N THR A 32 -2.19 7.26 0.41
CA THR A 32 -1.57 6.36 1.38
C THR A 32 -0.40 5.60 0.75
N ASN A 33 -0.60 5.06 -0.45
CA ASN A 33 0.42 4.28 -1.15
C ASN A 33 1.59 5.14 -1.65
N VAL A 34 1.35 6.37 -2.09
CA VAL A 34 2.42 7.26 -2.59
C VAL A 34 3.23 7.85 -1.44
N PHE A 35 2.60 8.26 -0.34
CA PHE A 35 3.30 8.86 0.79
C PHE A 35 3.99 7.82 1.67
N PHE A 36 3.27 6.79 2.10
CA PHE A 36 3.80 5.82 3.07
C PHE A 36 4.44 4.62 2.39
N GLY A 37 3.97 4.22 1.21
CA GLY A 37 4.46 3.03 0.52
C GLY A 37 5.97 3.00 0.29
N PRO A 38 6.56 4.00 -0.40
CA PRO A 38 8.00 4.03 -0.66
C PRO A 38 8.83 4.02 0.62
N GLN A 39 8.41 4.78 1.63
CA GLN A 39 9.07 4.83 2.93
C GLN A 39 9.03 3.46 3.62
N MET A 40 7.87 2.80 3.64
CA MET A 40 7.73 1.47 4.25
C MET A 40 8.57 0.42 3.54
N MET A 41 8.62 0.41 2.20
CA MET A 41 9.44 -0.55 1.45
C MET A 41 10.94 -0.31 1.64
N ALA A 42 11.37 0.95 1.70
CA ALA A 42 12.75 1.30 2.01
C ALA A 42 13.11 0.85 3.44
N PHE A 43 12.20 1.05 4.40
CA PHE A 43 12.40 0.65 5.78
C PHE A 43 12.47 -0.86 5.94
N HIS A 44 11.55 -1.63 5.35
CA HIS A 44 11.63 -3.10 5.34
C HIS A 44 12.96 -3.58 4.75
N ARG A 45 13.41 -2.98 3.64
CA ARG A 45 14.69 -3.36 3.04
C ARG A 45 15.87 -3.01 3.93
N TRP A 46 15.79 -1.90 4.64
CA TRP A 46 16.79 -1.51 5.62
C TRP A 46 16.83 -2.50 6.80
N GLU A 47 15.68 -2.88 7.34
CA GLU A 47 15.56 -3.89 8.40
C GLU A 47 16.12 -5.25 7.96
N ASP A 48 15.79 -5.72 6.75
CA ASP A 48 16.35 -6.94 6.17
C ASP A 48 17.89 -6.89 6.14
N ASN A 49 18.44 -5.76 5.69
CA ASN A 49 19.86 -5.52 5.60
C ASN A 49 20.55 -5.51 6.97
N LEU A 50 19.91 -4.92 7.98
CA LEU A 50 20.39 -4.93 9.36
C LEU A 50 20.41 -6.35 9.94
N ILE A 51 19.32 -7.11 9.77
CA ILE A 51 19.19 -8.46 10.31
C ILE A 51 20.18 -9.42 9.63
N LEU A 52 20.36 -9.29 8.32
CA LEU A 52 21.23 -10.18 7.55
C LEU A 52 22.69 -9.71 7.47
N GLY A 53 23.02 -8.53 7.99
CA GLY A 53 24.35 -7.93 7.93
C GLY A 53 24.81 -7.60 6.50
N ARG A 54 23.87 -7.21 5.62
CA ARG A 54 24.13 -6.94 4.19
C ARG A 54 23.78 -5.51 3.84
N ARG A 55 24.15 -5.08 2.64
CA ARG A 55 23.75 -3.79 2.07
C ARG A 55 23.20 -3.99 0.66
N ASP A 56 22.21 -4.87 0.55
CA ASP A 56 21.54 -5.15 -0.71
C ASP A 56 20.32 -4.24 -0.87
N TRP A 57 20.28 -3.44 -1.92
CA TRP A 57 19.12 -2.60 -2.27
C TRP A 57 18.45 -3.06 -3.55
N SER A 58 18.87 -4.21 -4.08
CA SER A 58 18.24 -4.82 -5.24
C SER A 58 16.77 -5.13 -4.95
N GLY A 59 15.94 -5.15 -6.00
CA GLY A 59 14.52 -5.48 -5.87
C GLY A 59 13.61 -4.37 -5.33
N LEU A 60 14.15 -3.23 -4.87
CA LEU A 60 13.33 -2.10 -4.41
C LEU A 60 12.42 -1.56 -5.52
N THR A 61 12.90 -1.51 -6.77
CA THR A 61 12.08 -1.15 -7.94
C THR A 61 10.87 -2.07 -8.10
N ARG A 62 11.02 -3.37 -7.85
CA ARG A 62 9.90 -4.33 -7.90
C ARG A 62 8.95 -4.11 -6.73
N ALA A 63 9.46 -3.79 -5.53
CA ALA A 63 8.63 -3.47 -4.37
C ALA A 63 7.79 -2.20 -4.57
N TRP A 64 8.34 -1.18 -5.25
CA TRP A 64 7.55 -0.01 -5.64
C TRP A 64 6.53 -0.31 -6.73
N LEU A 65 6.83 -1.26 -7.62
CA LEU A 65 5.86 -1.71 -8.60
C LEU A 65 4.67 -2.42 -7.92
N THR A 66 4.90 -3.26 -6.90
CA THR A 66 3.82 -3.91 -6.15
C THR A 66 2.94 -2.91 -5.40
N LEU A 67 3.49 -1.80 -4.92
CA LEU A 67 2.69 -0.69 -4.40
C LEU A 67 1.67 -0.19 -5.42
N ALA A 68 2.10 0.00 -6.68
CA ALA A 68 1.23 0.49 -7.73
C ALA A 68 0.18 -0.53 -8.17
N TRP A 69 0.57 -1.77 -8.50
CA TRP A 69 -0.37 -2.72 -9.12
C TRP A 69 -1.17 -3.56 -8.12
N PHE A 70 -0.66 -3.80 -6.91
CA PHE A 70 -1.33 -4.64 -5.90
C PHE A 70 -1.96 -3.78 -4.81
N TRP A 71 -1.18 -2.90 -4.19
CA TRP A 71 -1.64 -2.17 -2.99
C TRP A 71 -2.57 -1.00 -3.29
N ILE A 72 -2.46 -0.30 -4.42
CA ILE A 72 -3.46 0.72 -4.79
C ILE A 72 -4.85 0.09 -4.99
N PRO A 73 -5.02 -1.00 -5.78
CA PRO A 73 -6.31 -1.67 -5.86
C PRO A 73 -6.78 -2.23 -4.52
N ALA A 74 -5.91 -2.93 -3.78
CA ALA A 74 -6.26 -3.54 -2.49
C ALA A 74 -6.75 -2.50 -1.46
N HIS A 75 -6.01 -1.40 -1.29
CA HIS A 75 -6.41 -0.31 -0.40
C HIS A 75 -7.65 0.44 -0.88
N THR A 76 -7.87 0.54 -2.19
CA THR A 76 -9.11 1.15 -2.71
C THR A 76 -10.34 0.33 -2.32
N ILE A 77 -10.24 -1.00 -2.40
CA ILE A 77 -11.30 -1.90 -1.92
C ILE A 77 -11.41 -1.78 -0.40
N THR A 78 -10.31 -1.78 0.34
CA THR A 78 -10.35 -1.64 1.81
C THR A 78 -11.01 -0.33 2.24
N PHE A 79 -10.68 0.79 1.62
CA PHE A 79 -11.23 2.09 1.99
C PHE A 79 -12.66 2.34 1.49
N SER A 80 -13.18 1.51 0.59
CA SER A 80 -14.60 1.56 0.21
C SER A 80 -15.50 0.89 1.24
N LEU A 81 -14.95 0.05 2.13
CA LEU A 81 -15.70 -0.64 3.18
C LEU A 81 -15.93 0.26 4.43
N PRO A 82 -16.98 -0.03 5.22
CA PRO A 82 -17.16 0.56 6.54
C PRO A 82 -15.95 0.32 7.44
N ARG A 83 -15.65 1.29 8.32
CA ARG A 83 -14.42 1.34 9.13
C ARG A 83 -14.16 0.06 9.93
N ASP A 84 -15.21 -0.58 10.46
CA ASP A 84 -15.09 -1.78 11.28
C ASP A 84 -14.55 -3.00 10.51
N TYR A 85 -14.73 -3.05 9.19
CA TYR A 85 -14.27 -4.15 8.34
C TYR A 85 -12.88 -3.92 7.74
N GLN A 86 -12.37 -2.69 7.77
CA GLN A 86 -11.12 -2.33 7.07
C GLN A 86 -9.92 -3.08 7.64
N ILE A 87 -9.84 -3.23 8.97
CA ILE A 87 -8.75 -3.94 9.65
C ILE A 87 -8.79 -5.43 9.30
N GLY A 88 -9.99 -6.04 9.31
CA GLY A 88 -10.17 -7.44 8.93
C GLY A 88 -9.75 -7.71 7.49
N LEU A 89 -10.16 -6.86 6.55
CA LEU A 89 -9.76 -6.99 5.16
C LEU A 89 -8.26 -6.74 4.95
N ALA A 90 -7.65 -5.80 5.69
CA ALA A 90 -6.20 -5.59 5.67
C ALA A 90 -5.43 -6.85 6.12
N ALA A 91 -5.92 -7.56 7.14
CA ALA A 91 -5.34 -8.83 7.57
C ALA A 91 -5.44 -9.91 6.46
N VAL A 92 -6.58 -9.95 5.74
CA VAL A 92 -6.76 -10.85 4.59
C VAL A 92 -5.75 -10.53 3.47
N TRP A 93 -5.52 -9.25 3.16
CA TRP A 93 -4.49 -8.88 2.17
C TRP A 93 -3.08 -9.33 2.56
N GLY A 94 -2.74 -9.29 3.86
CA GLY A 94 -1.49 -9.83 4.38
C GLY A 94 -1.35 -11.33 4.14
N LEU A 95 -2.41 -12.10 4.38
CA LEU A 95 -2.45 -13.54 4.09
C LEU A 95 -2.29 -13.82 2.58
N VAL A 96 -3.05 -13.10 1.74
CA VAL A 96 -2.99 -13.24 0.28
C VAL A 96 -1.58 -12.96 -0.24
N LEU A 97 -0.94 -11.88 0.23
CA LEU A 97 0.42 -11.56 -0.16
C LEU A 97 1.42 -12.64 0.30
N GLY A 98 1.25 -13.16 1.52
CA GLY A 98 2.05 -14.28 2.02
C GLY A 98 1.99 -15.51 1.13
N ILE A 99 0.79 -15.86 0.65
CA ILE A 99 0.58 -16.98 -0.28
C ILE A 99 1.25 -16.70 -1.65
N ILE A 100 1.06 -15.50 -2.22
CA ILE A 100 1.65 -15.11 -3.50
C ILE A 100 3.18 -15.19 -3.46
N LEU A 101 3.78 -14.65 -2.40
CA LEU A 101 5.25 -14.65 -2.23
C LEU A 101 5.78 -16.06 -1.94
N GLY A 102 5.04 -16.85 -1.16
CA GLY A 102 5.39 -18.25 -0.88
C GLY A 102 5.45 -19.09 -2.16
N TRP A 103 4.52 -18.89 -3.09
CA TRP A 103 4.52 -19.61 -4.35
C TRP A 103 5.59 -19.10 -5.33
N SER A 104 5.76 -17.78 -5.46
CA SER A 104 6.80 -17.18 -6.30
C SER A 104 8.24 -17.48 -5.83
N GLY A 105 8.44 -17.70 -4.53
CA GLY A 105 9.72 -18.10 -3.95
C GLY A 105 10.15 -19.53 -4.30
N GLY A 106 9.19 -20.41 -4.63
CA GLY A 106 9.46 -21.79 -5.04
C GLY A 106 10.13 -21.91 -6.40
N GLU A 107 9.84 -21.00 -7.33
CA GLU A 107 10.38 -20.97 -8.69
C GLU A 107 11.89 -20.65 -8.74
N ARG A 108 12.39 -19.90 -7.75
CA ARG A 108 13.78 -19.39 -7.71
C ARG A 108 14.80 -20.36 -7.09
N ARG A 109 14.34 -21.53 -6.65
CA ARG A 109 15.17 -22.61 -6.06
C ARG A 109 15.31 -23.84 -6.97
N ARG A 110 14.85 -23.77 -8.22
CA ARG A 110 15.11 -24.77 -9.27
C ARG A 110 16.11 -24.26 -10.29
#